data_AF-A0A7C6SM54-F1
#
_entry.id   AF-A0A7C6SM54-F1
#
_cell.length_a   1.000
_cell.length_b   1.000
_cell.length_c   1.000
_cell.angle_alpha   90.00
_cell.angle_beta   90.00
_cell.angle_gamma   90.00
#
_symmetry.space_group_name_H-M   'P 1'
#
loop_
_entity.id
_entity.type
_entity.pdbx_description
1 polymer ?
#
loop_
_entity_poly.entity_id
_entity_poly.type
_entity_poly.pdbx_seq_one_letter_code
_entity_poly.pdbx_strand_id
1 'polypeptide(L)'
;MDKKTYVIKVLELMTDSMPLADGLIYLINQYGVSEDLLNILIKSFETSLKDMEDDQLKLKLEKSKTFLEELKIQEFDEQIKDKEDLDHLDQMLKDI
;
A
#
# COMPACT_ATOMS: atom_id res chain seq x y z
N MET A 1 -13.24 -4.79 -0.77
CA MET A 1 -12.33 -5.50 -1.72
C MET A 1 -11.50 -6.51 -0.92
N ASP A 2 -10.74 -7.40 -1.57
CA ASP A 2 -9.75 -8.22 -0.84
C ASP A 2 -8.40 -7.48 -0.70
N LYS A 3 -7.58 -7.88 0.27
CA LYS A 3 -6.25 -7.29 0.56
C LYS A 3 -5.38 -7.19 -0.69
N LYS A 4 -5.37 -8.25 -1.50
CA LYS A 4 -4.61 -8.30 -2.74
C LYS A 4 -4.99 -7.16 -3.66
N THR A 5 -6.29 -6.91 -3.82
CA THR A 5 -6.82 -5.84 -4.66
C THR A 5 -6.42 -4.46 -4.14
N TYR A 6 -6.42 -4.26 -2.82
CA TYR A 6 -5.99 -3.01 -2.20
C TYR A 6 -4.53 -2.68 -2.46
N VAL A 7 -3.63 -3.64 -2.24
CA VAL A 7 -2.20 -3.43 -2.46
C VAL A 7 -1.88 -3.22 -3.94
N ILE A 8 -2.56 -3.95 -4.84
CA ILE A 8 -2.40 -3.75 -6.29
C ILE A 8 -2.82 -2.32 -6.68
N LYS A 9 -3.97 -1.82 -6.19
CA LYS A 9 -4.42 -0.45 -6.49
C LYS A 9 -3.42 0.62 -6.05
N VAL A 10 -2.85 0.47 -4.86
CA VAL A 10 -1.82 1.40 -4.37
C VAL A 10 -0.59 1.39 -5.29
N LEU A 11 -0.18 0.21 -5.76
CA LEU A 11 0.94 0.09 -6.68
C LEU A 11 0.60 0.65 -8.08
N GLU A 12 -0.61 0.44 -8.57
CA GLU A 12 -1.10 1.00 -9.85
C GLU A 12 -1.11 2.53 -9.85
N LEU A 13 -1.45 3.17 -8.72
CA LEU A 13 -1.37 4.64 -8.58
C LEU A 13 0.07 5.17 -8.62
N MET A 14 1.04 4.27 -8.47
CA MET A 14 2.47 4.58 -8.33
C MET A 14 3.30 4.10 -9.53
N THR A 15 2.74 3.38 -10.50
CA THR A 15 3.49 2.81 -11.64
C THR A 15 4.22 3.87 -12.46
N ASP A 16 3.64 5.07 -12.58
CA ASP A 16 4.24 6.17 -13.34
C ASP A 16 5.46 6.79 -12.65
N SER A 17 5.63 6.58 -11.35
CA SER A 17 6.66 7.22 -10.52
C SER A 17 7.57 6.22 -9.79
N MET A 18 7.21 4.94 -9.76
CA MET A 18 7.98 3.87 -9.14
C MET A 18 8.10 2.69 -10.11
N PRO A 19 9.18 2.60 -10.90
CA PRO A 19 9.39 1.52 -11.88
C PRO A 19 9.33 0.10 -11.28
N LEU A 20 9.56 -0.02 -9.96
CA LEU A 20 9.45 -1.27 -9.23
C LEU A 20 7.99 -1.70 -8.98
N ALA A 21 7.01 -0.80 -9.12
CA ALA A 21 5.61 -1.07 -8.84
C ALA A 21 5.04 -2.16 -9.75
N ASP A 22 5.34 -2.14 -11.05
CA ASP A 22 4.91 -3.19 -11.99
C ASP A 22 5.45 -4.58 -11.60
N GLY A 23 6.73 -4.64 -11.20
CA GLY A 23 7.35 -5.87 -10.72
C GLY A 23 6.70 -6.39 -9.44
N LEU A 24 6.34 -5.49 -8.52
CA LEU A 24 5.67 -5.84 -7.26
C LEU A 24 4.23 -6.30 -7.51
N ILE A 25 3.48 -5.65 -8.42
CA ILE A 25 2.14 -6.08 -8.85
C ILE A 25 2.21 -7.49 -9.44
N TYR A 26 3.19 -7.76 -10.31
CA TYR A 26 3.38 -9.09 -10.87
C TYR A 26 3.63 -10.15 -9.79
N LEU A 27 4.51 -9.89 -8.83
CA LEU A 27 4.82 -10.80 -7.72
C LEU A 27 3.60 -11.06 -6.83
N ILE A 28 2.85 -10.01 -6.49
CA ILE A 28 1.60 -10.13 -5.71
C ILE A 28 0.57 -10.98 -6.46
N ASN A 29 0.50 -10.83 -7.79
CA ASN A 29 -0.42 -11.60 -8.60
C ASN A 29 -0.10 -13.09 -8.61
N GLN A 30 1.20 -13.45 -8.60
CA GLN A 30 1.67 -14.83 -8.63
C GLN A 30 1.68 -15.50 -7.24
N TYR A 31 2.05 -14.77 -6.18
CA TYR A 31 2.36 -15.35 -4.87
C TYR A 31 1.45 -14.86 -3.73
N GLY A 32 0.56 -13.91 -4.00
CA GLY A 32 -0.27 -13.26 -2.98
C GLY A 32 0.49 -12.20 -2.18
N VAL A 33 -0.17 -11.67 -1.14
CA VAL A 33 0.39 -10.61 -0.29
C VAL A 33 0.77 -11.19 1.07
N SER A 34 2.06 -11.47 1.27
CA SER A 34 2.59 -11.83 2.59
C SER A 34 2.88 -10.59 3.44
N GLU A 35 2.96 -10.77 4.76
CA GLU A 35 3.34 -9.69 5.67
C GLU A 35 4.77 -9.18 5.37
N ASP A 36 5.70 -10.09 5.08
CA ASP A 36 7.07 -9.75 4.69
C ASP A 36 7.11 -8.87 3.44
N LEU A 37 6.28 -9.19 2.44
CA LEU A 37 6.16 -8.39 1.23
C LEU A 37 5.63 -6.99 1.55
N LEU A 38 4.60 -6.89 2.39
CA LEU A 38 4.02 -5.62 2.81
C LEU A 38 5.06 -4.75 3.54
N ASN A 39 5.84 -5.36 4.44
CA ASN A 39 6.94 -4.71 5.16
C ASN A 39 8.03 -4.19 4.21
N ILE A 40 8.38 -4.97 3.18
CA ILE A 40 9.33 -4.56 2.16
C ILE A 40 8.78 -3.39 1.34
N LEU A 41 7.49 -3.41 1.00
CA LEU A 41 6.81 -2.34 0.26
C LEU A 41 6.84 -1.03 1.05
N ILE A 42 6.42 -1.07 2.32
CA ILE A 42 6.39 0.10 3.22
C ILE A 42 7.79 0.70 3.36
N LYS A 43 8.82 -0.13 3.60
CA LYS A 43 10.21 0.33 3.66
C LYS A 43 10.70 0.95 2.35
N SER A 44 10.27 0.39 1.22
CA SER A 44 10.62 0.94 -0.10
C SER A 44 10.00 2.32 -0.30
N PHE A 45 8.78 2.55 0.20
CA PHE A 45 8.14 3.86 0.19
C PHE A 45 8.86 4.83 1.15
N GLU A 46 9.27 4.41 2.35
CA GLU A 46 10.05 5.25 3.27
C GLU A 46 11.37 5.73 2.67
N THR A 47 12.09 4.84 2.00
CA THR A 47 13.34 5.20 1.32
C THR A 47 13.06 6.17 0.18
N SER A 48 12.04 5.90 -0.64
CA SER A 48 11.68 6.77 -1.76
C SER A 48 11.23 8.17 -1.30
N LEU A 49 10.53 8.27 -0.17
CA LEU A 49 10.11 9.54 0.44
C LEU A 49 11.27 10.43 0.91
N LYS A 50 12.40 9.83 1.33
CA LYS A 50 13.57 10.59 1.81
C LYS A 50 14.27 11.34 0.68
N ASP A 51 14.26 10.77 -0.51
CA ASP A 51 14.98 11.27 -1.68
C ASP A 51 14.07 12.03 -2.65
N MET A 52 12.78 12.18 -2.33
CA MET A 52 11.77 12.80 -3.20
C MET A 52 11.65 14.31 -2.95
N GLU A 53 11.91 15.09 -4.00
CA GLU A 53 11.84 16.56 -3.99
C GLU A 53 10.46 17.10 -4.44
N ASP A 54 9.64 16.28 -5.11
CA ASP A 54 8.31 16.65 -5.57
C ASP A 54 7.29 16.51 -4.44
N ASP A 55 6.81 17.64 -3.92
CA ASP A 55 5.86 17.69 -2.80
C ASP A 55 4.51 17.00 -3.10
N GLN A 56 4.05 17.00 -4.36
CA GLN A 56 2.79 16.35 -4.72
C GLN A 56 2.94 14.83 -4.76
N LEU A 57 4.02 14.34 -5.38
CA LEU A 57 4.33 12.92 -5.37
C LEU A 57 4.64 12.43 -3.95
N LYS A 58 5.31 13.25 -3.15
CA LYS A 58 5.62 12.95 -1.76
C LYS A 58 4.35 12.76 -0.93
N LEU A 59 3.37 13.66 -1.07
CA LEU A 59 2.08 13.53 -0.40
C LEU A 59 1.34 12.24 -0.80
N LYS A 60 1.31 11.92 -2.10
CA LYS A 60 0.69 10.68 -2.60
C LYS A 60 1.36 9.44 -2.05
N LEU A 61 2.69 9.45 -2.01
CA LEU A 61 3.50 8.35 -1.52
C LEU A 61 3.37 8.20 0.01
N GLU A 62 3.26 9.30 0.76
CA GLU A 62 2.97 9.29 2.21
C GLU A 62 1.60 8.67 2.49
N LYS A 63 0.54 9.11 1.81
CA LYS A 63 -0.80 8.54 1.96
C LYS A 63 -0.84 7.05 1.61
N SER A 64 -0.16 6.68 0.52
CA SER A 64 -0.04 5.29 0.07
C SER A 64 0.69 4.43 1.10
N LYS A 65 1.74 4.97 1.73
CA LYS A 65 2.47 4.30 2.81
C LYS A 65 1.58 4.10 4.03
N THR A 66 0.91 5.15 4.50
CA THR A 66 0.01 5.09 5.66
C THR A 66 -1.12 4.09 5.44
N PHE A 67 -1.71 4.07 4.25
CA PHE A 67 -2.73 3.09 3.88
C PHE A 67 -2.22 1.64 4.01
N LEU A 68 -1.00 1.35 3.56
CA LEU A 68 -0.40 0.02 3.68
C LEU A 68 -0.08 -0.34 5.15
N GLU A 69 0.33 0.64 5.96
CA GLU A 69 0.53 0.45 7.40
C GLU A 69 -0.79 0.13 8.11
N GLU A 70 -1.88 0.83 7.78
CA GLU A 70 -3.22 0.55 8.30
C GLU A 70 -3.71 -0.83 7.88
N LEU A 71 -3.53 -1.18 6.60
CA LEU A 71 -3.89 -2.50 6.09
C LEU A 71 -3.09 -3.63 6.77
N LYS A 72 -1.85 -3.35 7.20
CA LYS A 72 -1.05 -4.27 8.02
C LYS A 72 -1.60 -4.41 9.44
N ILE A 73 -1.98 -3.29 10.08
CA ILE A 73 -2.52 -3.27 11.44
C ILE A 73 -3.88 -3.98 11.47
N GLN A 74 -4.73 -3.75 10.48
CA GLN A 74 -6.00 -4.45 10.32
C GLN A 74 -5.81 -5.95 10.13
N GLU A 75 -4.74 -6.41 9.49
CA GLU A 75 -4.46 -7.85 9.42
C GLU A 75 -4.04 -8.44 10.79
N PHE A 76 -3.43 -7.62 11.64
CA PHE A 76 -3.13 -7.94 13.03
C PHE A 76 -4.39 -7.92 13.91
N ASP A 77 -5.30 -6.98 13.66
CA ASP A 77 -6.55 -6.80 14.40
C ASP A 77 -7.70 -7.69 13.89
N GLU A 78 -7.73 -8.12 12.62
CA GLU A 78 -8.67 -9.13 12.09
C GLU A 78 -8.41 -10.52 12.70
N GLN A 79 -7.20 -10.78 13.22
CA GLN A 79 -6.96 -11.93 14.10
C GLN A 79 -7.62 -11.77 15.48
N ILE A 80 -8.07 -10.56 15.86
CA ILE A 80 -8.61 -10.21 17.18
C ILE A 80 -10.08 -9.74 17.14
N LYS A 81 -10.60 -9.10 16.08
CA LYS A 81 -12.02 -8.69 15.97
C LYS A 81 -12.44 -8.18 14.58
N ASP A 82 -13.58 -8.73 14.13
CA ASP A 82 -14.29 -8.41 12.90
C ASP A 82 -15.04 -7.06 12.93
N LYS A 83 -15.12 -6.45 11.72
CA LYS A 83 -16.07 -5.45 11.21
C LYS A 83 -16.02 -4.02 11.77
N GLU A 84 -15.28 -3.15 11.08
CA GLU A 84 -15.69 -1.74 10.77
C GLU A 84 -14.78 -1.01 9.76
N ASP A 85 -13.74 -1.68 9.25
CA ASP A 85 -12.49 -1.01 8.94
C ASP A 85 -12.12 -0.95 7.43
N LEU A 86 -12.83 -1.73 6.60
CA LEU A 86 -12.68 -1.75 5.14
C LEU A 86 -13.25 -0.52 4.43
N ASP A 87 -14.29 0.11 5.01
CA ASP A 87 -14.91 1.30 4.42
C ASP A 87 -13.99 2.53 4.57
N HIS A 88 -13.20 2.59 5.65
CA HIS A 88 -12.17 3.62 5.85
C HIS A 88 -11.06 3.49 4.80
N LEU A 89 -10.59 2.27 4.55
CA LEU A 89 -9.61 1.97 3.51
C LEU A 89 -10.11 2.38 2.11
N ASP A 90 -11.37 2.04 1.77
CA ASP A 90 -11.98 2.43 0.50
C ASP A 90 -12.08 3.95 0.32
N GLN A 91 -12.24 4.71 1.42
CA GLN A 91 -12.25 6.16 1.38
C GLN A 91 -10.85 6.74 1.17
N MET A 92 -9.86 6.24 1.90
CA MET A 92 -8.46 6.69 1.73
C MET A 92 -7.94 6.47 0.32
N LEU A 93 -8.32 5.36 -0.32
CA LEU A 93 -7.95 5.07 -1.71
C LEU A 93 -8.53 6.05 -2.73
N LYS A 94 -9.66 6.68 -2.42
CA LYS A 94 -10.25 7.72 -3.30
C LYS A 94 -9.58 9.08 -3.13
N ASP A 95 -8.89 9.28 -2.01
CA ASP A 95 -8.26 10.54 -1.63
C ASP A 95 -6.74 10.56 -1.92
N ILE A 96 -6.19 9.48 -2.51
CA ILE A 96 -4.81 9.36 -3.04
C ILE A 96 -4.79 9.77 -4.51
#